data_AF-A0A843TDK2-F1
#
_entry.id   AF-A0A843TDK2-F1
#
_cell.length_a   1.000
_cell.length_b   1.000
_cell.length_c   1.000
_cell.angle_alpha   90.00
_cell.angle_beta   90.00
_cell.angle_gamma   90.00
#
_symmetry.space_group_name_H-M   'P 1'
#
loop_
_entity.id
_entity.type
_entity.pdbx_description
1 polymer ?
#
loop_
_entity_poly.entity_id
_entity_poly.type
_entity_poly.pdbx_seq_one_letter_code
_entity_poly.pdbx_strand_id
1 'polypeptide(L)'
;MYYEVHGRRGGLPLVLLHGGGSTIESTFGKVLPCLARHRQVIALEEQGHGRTSDRNEPFGFESSADDVATLLQQLEVEEADLFGFSNGASVALQVAIRHPERVRKLVFASAVTKREGAYPQLWEFMEQAGVRSKKVRTGSSGRNPRVVRCIRGSRSAAWGHFRKPVSREAFSPDDPNSFLDRTQQALT
;
A
#
# COMPACT_ATOMS: atom_id res chain seq x y z
N MET A 1 2.67 -6.82 -10.48
CA MET A 1 2.67 -6.06 -9.21
C MET A 1 3.79 -5.01 -9.22
N TYR A 2 3.49 -3.78 -8.79
CA TYR A 2 4.49 -2.74 -8.55
C TYR A 2 5.10 -2.90 -7.15
N TYR A 3 6.40 -2.66 -7.04
CA TYR A 3 7.11 -2.65 -5.77
C TYR A 3 8.30 -1.69 -5.80
N GLU A 4 8.74 -1.29 -4.62
CA GLU A 4 9.92 -0.51 -4.36
C GLU A 4 10.85 -1.27 -3.40
N VAL A 5 12.15 -1.15 -3.62
CA VAL A 5 13.18 -1.69 -2.72
C VAL A 5 13.97 -0.54 -2.14
N HIS A 6 14.08 -0.50 -0.82
CA HIS A 6 14.77 0.54 -0.07
C HIS A 6 15.78 -0.06 0.90
N GLY A 7 16.74 0.76 1.34
CA GLY A 7 17.77 0.34 2.28
C GLY A 7 18.89 -0.50 1.63
N ARG A 8 19.82 -0.97 2.47
CA ARG A 8 20.95 -1.78 2.01
C ARG A 8 20.49 -3.20 1.70
N ARG A 9 20.87 -3.73 0.53
CA ARG A 9 20.63 -5.12 0.15
C ARG A 9 21.46 -6.08 0.99
N GLY A 10 20.92 -7.27 1.23
CA GLY A 10 21.55 -8.33 2.00
C GLY A 10 20.97 -8.43 3.41
N GLY A 11 20.90 -9.66 3.92
CA GLY A 11 20.17 -9.99 5.15
C GLY A 11 18.67 -10.17 4.91
N LEU A 12 17.92 -10.31 5.99
CA LEU A 12 16.50 -10.60 5.93
C LEU A 12 15.66 -9.34 5.61
N PRO A 13 14.89 -9.29 4.51
CA PRO A 13 14.10 -8.12 4.17
C PRO A 13 12.84 -7.99 5.04
N LEU A 14 12.33 -6.76 5.16
CA LEU A 14 11.01 -6.45 5.67
C LEU A 14 10.07 -6.14 4.50
N VAL A 15 8.95 -6.84 4.39
CA VAL A 15 7.93 -6.57 3.38
C VAL A 15 6.83 -5.69 3.98
N LEU A 16 6.45 -4.62 3.28
CA LEU A 16 5.37 -3.72 3.70
C LEU A 16 4.13 -3.91 2.83
N LEU A 17 2.99 -4.15 3.49
CA LEU A 17 1.68 -4.41 2.87
C LEU A 17 0.68 -3.32 3.31
N HIS A 18 0.21 -2.51 2.36
CA HIS A 18 -0.56 -1.30 2.62
C HIS A 18 -2.03 -1.57 2.98
N GLY A 19 -2.73 -0.54 3.48
CA GLY A 19 -4.17 -0.62 3.76
C GLY A 19 -5.05 -0.64 2.50
N GLY A 20 -6.32 -0.98 2.64
CA GLY A 20 -7.27 -1.00 1.52
C GLY A 20 -7.49 0.41 0.96
N GLY A 21 -7.61 0.54 -0.36
CA GLY A 21 -7.75 1.85 -1.03
C GLY A 21 -6.54 2.77 -0.87
N SER A 22 -5.40 2.25 -0.41
CA SER A 22 -4.18 3.02 -0.13
C SER A 22 -3.03 2.62 -1.06
N THR A 23 -1.86 3.21 -0.82
CA THR A 23 -0.61 2.96 -1.57
C THR A 23 0.56 2.82 -0.60
N ILE A 24 1.76 2.52 -1.13
CA ILE A 24 3.01 2.58 -0.36
C ILE A 24 3.17 3.95 0.30
N GLU A 25 2.95 5.02 -0.47
CA GLU A 25 3.17 6.40 -0.02
C GLU A 25 2.18 6.82 1.06
N SER A 26 0.88 6.57 0.84
CA SER A 26 -0.16 6.98 1.79
C SER A 26 -0.13 6.18 3.10
N THR A 27 0.30 4.92 3.07
CA THR A 27 0.38 4.08 4.28
C THR A 27 1.72 4.21 5.00
N PHE A 28 2.83 4.12 4.27
CA PHE A 28 4.16 3.96 4.85
C PHE A 28 5.12 5.11 4.56
N GLY A 29 4.75 6.12 3.76
CA GLY A 29 5.68 7.14 3.29
C GLY A 29 6.49 7.85 4.38
N LYS A 30 5.89 8.06 5.57
CA LYS A 30 6.57 8.67 6.72
C LYS A 30 7.50 7.71 7.49
N VAL A 31 7.18 6.42 7.54
CA VAL A 31 7.93 5.42 8.34
C VAL A 31 8.96 4.65 7.53
N LEU A 32 8.73 4.51 6.23
CA LEU A 32 9.59 3.76 5.32
C LEU A 32 11.05 4.23 5.36
N PRO A 33 11.37 5.55 5.32
CA PRO A 33 12.76 5.99 5.40
C PRO A 33 13.46 5.59 6.70
N CYS A 34 12.72 5.53 7.81
CA CYS A 34 13.27 5.12 9.10
C CYS A 34 13.59 3.61 9.11
N LEU A 35 12.67 2.78 8.59
CA LEU A 35 12.87 1.33 8.48
C LEU A 35 14.04 0.98 7.54
N ALA A 36 14.13 1.68 6.41
CA ALA A 36 15.16 1.45 5.39
C ALA A 36 16.59 1.80 5.85
N ARG A 37 16.76 2.55 6.95
CA ARG A 37 18.10 2.81 7.53
C ARG A 37 18.73 1.57 8.14
N HIS A 38 17.92 0.61 8.59
CA HIS A 38 18.39 -0.51 9.40
C HIS A 38 18.40 -1.86 8.66
N ARG A 39 17.61 -1.99 7.59
CA ARG A 39 17.50 -3.24 6.81
C ARG A 39 16.94 -2.98 5.42
N GLN A 40 16.99 -4.00 4.56
CA GLN A 40 16.28 -3.97 3.29
C GLN A 40 14.76 -3.95 3.52
N VAL A 41 14.06 -3.07 2.81
CA VAL A 41 12.60 -2.94 2.83
C VAL A 41 12.06 -3.16 1.42
N ILE A 42 11.07 -4.03 1.28
CA ILE A 42 10.33 -4.29 0.04
C ILE A 42 8.91 -3.79 0.27
N ALA A 43 8.53 -2.69 -0.34
CA ALA A 43 7.16 -2.17 -0.25
C ALA A 43 6.45 -2.45 -1.57
N LEU A 44 5.22 -2.97 -1.53
CA LEU A 44 4.48 -3.35 -2.73
C LEU A 44 3.10 -2.70 -2.77
N GLU A 45 2.53 -2.59 -3.97
CA GLU A 45 1.15 -2.17 -4.19
C GLU A 45 0.33 -3.34 -4.71
N GLU A 46 -0.74 -3.70 -4.01
CA GLU A 46 -1.62 -4.82 -4.35
C GLU A 46 -2.38 -4.61 -5.68
N GLN A 47 -2.99 -5.66 -6.21
CA GLN A 47 -3.89 -5.58 -7.36
C GLN A 47 -4.84 -4.37 -7.24
N GLY A 48 -4.99 -3.59 -8.31
CA GLY A 48 -5.93 -2.46 -8.36
C GLY A 48 -5.53 -1.24 -7.50
N HIS A 49 -4.33 -1.22 -6.91
CA HIS A 49 -3.86 -0.12 -6.07
C HIS A 49 -2.66 0.61 -6.67
N GLY A 50 -2.66 1.94 -6.55
CA GLY A 50 -1.55 2.81 -6.95
C GLY A 50 -1.12 2.58 -8.41
N ARG A 51 0.07 2.00 -8.59
CA ARG A 51 0.74 1.74 -9.87
C ARG A 51 0.56 0.29 -10.33
N THR A 52 -0.04 -0.57 -9.51
CA THR A 52 -0.45 -1.92 -9.92
C THR A 52 -1.83 -1.84 -10.56
N SER A 53 -1.92 -2.18 -11.84
CA SER A 53 -3.20 -2.24 -12.56
C SER A 53 -4.12 -3.30 -11.97
N ASP A 54 -5.43 -3.09 -12.14
CA ASP A 54 -6.41 -4.16 -12.00
C ASP A 54 -6.19 -5.22 -13.09
N ARG A 55 -6.27 -6.50 -12.72
CA ARG A 55 -6.14 -7.65 -13.64
C ARG A 55 -7.49 -8.27 -14.00
N ASN A 56 -8.61 -7.66 -13.59
CA ASN A 56 -9.98 -8.16 -13.80
C ASN A 56 -10.22 -9.53 -13.15
N GLU A 57 -9.56 -9.80 -12.02
CA GLU A 57 -9.79 -10.99 -11.19
C GLU A 57 -10.40 -10.55 -9.86
N PRO A 58 -11.19 -11.41 -9.17
CA PRO A 58 -11.76 -11.07 -7.88
C PRO A 58 -10.67 -10.65 -6.88
N PHE A 59 -10.94 -9.60 -6.11
CA PHE A 59 -10.09 -9.22 -4.99
C PHE A 59 -10.28 -10.24 -3.85
N GLY A 60 -9.19 -10.78 -3.34
CA GLY A 60 -9.19 -11.75 -2.25
C GLY A 60 -7.87 -11.71 -1.48
N PHE A 61 -7.93 -11.95 -0.17
CA PHE A 61 -6.72 -11.96 0.66
C PHE A 61 -5.81 -13.13 0.31
N GLU A 62 -6.39 -14.27 -0.07
CA GLU A 62 -5.69 -15.47 -0.49
C GLU A 62 -4.92 -15.24 -1.81
N SER A 63 -5.57 -14.65 -2.83
CA SER A 63 -4.91 -14.34 -4.10
C SER A 63 -3.86 -13.25 -3.93
N SER A 64 -4.11 -12.23 -3.10
CA SER A 64 -3.10 -11.24 -2.73
C SER A 64 -1.89 -11.89 -2.04
N ALA A 65 -2.10 -12.85 -1.14
CA ALA A 65 -1.02 -13.57 -0.48
C ALA A 65 -0.18 -14.39 -1.49
N ASP A 66 -0.81 -15.03 -2.47
CA ASP A 66 -0.12 -15.75 -3.53
C ASP A 66 0.69 -14.81 -4.44
N ASP A 67 0.18 -13.61 -4.72
CA ASP A 67 0.91 -12.55 -5.44
C ASP A 67 2.16 -12.09 -4.65
N VAL A 68 2.06 -11.96 -3.32
CA VAL A 68 3.20 -11.62 -2.45
C VAL A 68 4.25 -12.73 -2.47
N ALA A 69 3.85 -13.99 -2.32
CA ALA A 69 4.77 -15.13 -2.38
C ALA A 69 5.46 -15.24 -3.74
N THR A 70 4.73 -15.01 -4.82
CA THR A 70 5.26 -14.97 -6.19
C THR A 70 6.30 -13.85 -6.35
N LEU A 71 6.05 -12.66 -5.80
CA LEU A 71 7.04 -11.58 -5.79
C LEU A 71 8.31 -11.99 -5.04
N LEU A 72 8.19 -12.56 -3.85
CA LEU A 72 9.35 -12.99 -3.06
C LEU A 72 10.17 -14.05 -3.80
N GLN A 73 9.51 -15.01 -4.46
CA GLN A 73 10.18 -15.99 -5.33
C GLN A 73 10.94 -15.31 -6.47
N GLN A 74 10.33 -14.36 -7.17
CA GLN A 74 10.96 -13.62 -8.27
C GLN A 74 12.12 -12.73 -7.82
N LEU A 75 12.11 -12.29 -6.56
CA LEU A 75 13.18 -11.53 -5.95
C LEU A 75 14.27 -12.41 -5.31
N GLU A 76 14.13 -13.74 -5.40
CA GLU A 76 15.02 -14.72 -4.78
C GLU A 76 15.12 -14.51 -3.26
N VAL A 77 14.01 -14.11 -2.64
CA VAL A 77 13.87 -13.99 -1.19
C VAL A 77 13.26 -15.27 -0.65
N GLU A 78 14.08 -16.06 0.02
CA GLU A 78 13.63 -17.31 0.65
C GLU A 78 12.67 -17.03 1.80
N GLU A 79 13.03 -16.11 2.70
CA GLU A 79 12.28 -15.78 3.91
C GLU A 79 12.29 -14.26 4.17
N ALA A 80 11.20 -13.71 4.73
CA ALA A 80 11.10 -12.29 5.10
C ALA A 80 10.35 -12.08 6.42
N ASP A 81 10.53 -10.90 7.03
CA ASP A 81 9.55 -10.40 8.00
C ASP A 81 8.46 -9.63 7.24
N LEU A 82 7.21 -9.75 7.66
CA LEU A 82 6.08 -9.02 7.06
C LEU A 82 5.54 -7.98 8.04
N PHE A 83 5.23 -6.80 7.54
CA PHE A 83 4.44 -5.80 8.23
C PHE A 83 3.26 -5.39 7.37
N GLY A 84 2.08 -5.87 7.78
CA GLY A 84 0.81 -5.45 7.20
C GLY A 84 0.07 -4.44 8.06
N PHE A 85 -0.60 -3.50 7.40
CA PHE A 85 -1.50 -2.53 8.02
C PHE A 85 -2.91 -2.68 7.44
N SER A 86 -3.92 -2.83 8.30
CA SER A 86 -5.32 -2.96 7.91
C SER A 86 -5.53 -4.09 6.89
N ASN A 87 -6.02 -3.80 5.68
CA ASN A 87 -6.12 -4.79 4.58
C ASN A 87 -4.83 -5.61 4.40
N GLY A 88 -3.68 -4.93 4.39
CA GLY A 88 -2.38 -5.56 4.26
C GLY A 88 -2.02 -6.48 5.43
N ALA A 89 -2.57 -6.28 6.63
CA ALA A 89 -2.41 -7.22 7.75
C ALA A 89 -3.20 -8.52 7.53
N SER A 90 -4.40 -8.45 6.95
CA SER A 90 -5.14 -9.65 6.54
C SER A 90 -4.42 -10.43 5.44
N VAL A 91 -3.84 -9.72 4.47
CA VAL A 91 -2.98 -10.34 3.44
C VAL A 91 -1.74 -10.97 4.06
N ALA A 92 -1.04 -10.25 4.95
CA ALA A 92 0.16 -10.78 5.62
C ALA A 92 -0.14 -12.05 6.43
N LEU A 93 -1.30 -12.10 7.09
CA LEU A 93 -1.77 -13.30 7.78
C LEU A 93 -2.02 -14.45 6.81
N GLN A 94 -2.64 -14.19 5.66
CA GLN A 94 -2.83 -15.21 4.62
C GLN A 94 -1.50 -15.70 4.03
N VAL A 95 -0.48 -14.83 3.90
CA VAL A 95 0.87 -15.29 3.52
C VAL A 95 1.43 -16.25 4.56
N ALA A 96 1.31 -15.92 5.85
CA ALA A 96 1.78 -16.79 6.93
C ALA A 96 1.04 -18.15 7.00
N ILE A 97 -0.23 -18.19 6.57
CA ILE A 97 -1.02 -19.43 6.51
C ILE A 97 -0.66 -20.28 5.29
N ARG A 98 -0.56 -19.65 4.12
CA ARG A 98 -0.48 -20.34 2.81
C ARG A 98 0.95 -20.61 2.37
N HIS A 99 1.88 -19.74 2.76
CA HIS A 99 3.31 -19.77 2.41
C HIS A 99 4.16 -19.61 3.69
N PRO A 100 3.97 -20.46 4.72
CA PRO A 100 4.62 -20.30 6.03
C PRO A 100 6.14 -20.30 5.94
N GLU A 101 6.72 -20.99 4.95
CA GLU A 101 8.16 -21.02 4.71
C GLU A 101 8.74 -19.67 4.28
N ARG A 102 7.89 -18.73 3.85
CA ARG A 102 8.29 -17.37 3.44
C ARG A 102 8.29 -16.36 4.59
N VAL A 103 7.77 -16.73 5.76
CA VAL A 103 7.48 -15.78 6.85
C VAL A 103 8.22 -16.12 8.13
N ARG A 104 9.19 -15.28 8.49
CA ARG A 104 9.89 -15.40 9.79
C ARG A 104 9.11 -14.77 10.94
N LYS A 105 8.63 -13.54 10.73
CA LYS A 105 7.87 -12.76 11.72
C LYS A 105 6.78 -11.97 11.02
N LEU A 106 5.67 -11.77 11.73
CA LEU A 106 4.53 -11.00 11.28
C LEU A 106 4.23 -9.85 12.25
N VAL A 107 4.24 -8.62 11.74
CA VAL A 107 3.66 -7.45 12.40
C VAL A 107 2.25 -7.26 11.82
N PHE A 108 1.25 -7.55 12.66
CA PHE A 108 -0.17 -7.47 12.33
C PHE A 108 -0.79 -6.23 12.98
N ALA A 109 -1.11 -5.20 12.19
CA ALA A 109 -1.59 -3.92 12.73
C ALA A 109 -2.95 -3.52 12.15
N SER A 110 -3.88 -3.11 13.02
CA SER A 110 -5.14 -2.45 12.67
C SER A 110 -6.05 -3.23 11.70
N ALA A 111 -6.02 -4.57 11.74
CA ALA A 111 -6.89 -5.44 10.95
C ALA A 111 -8.05 -6.01 11.77
N VAL A 112 -9.12 -6.38 11.05
CA VAL A 112 -10.27 -7.10 11.60
C VAL A 112 -9.96 -8.60 11.63
N THR A 113 -10.01 -9.22 12.80
CA THR A 113 -9.79 -10.67 12.97
C THR A 113 -11.08 -11.48 13.07
N LYS A 114 -12.18 -10.84 13.46
CA LYS A 114 -13.53 -11.42 13.51
C LYS A 114 -14.52 -10.39 12.99
N ARG A 115 -15.39 -10.80 12.06
CA ARG A 115 -16.34 -9.89 11.40
C ARG A 115 -17.30 -9.28 12.42
N GLU A 116 -17.77 -10.09 13.35
CA GLU A 116 -18.68 -9.72 14.44
C GLU A 116 -17.99 -8.89 15.52
N GLY A 117 -16.65 -8.86 15.51
CA GLY A 117 -15.85 -8.02 16.41
C GLY A 117 -15.67 -6.59 15.91
N ALA A 118 -16.08 -6.29 14.67
CA ALA A 118 -16.09 -4.93 14.15
C ALA A 118 -17.44 -4.25 14.39
N TYR A 119 -17.41 -2.93 14.59
CA TYR A 119 -18.61 -2.12 14.65
C TYR A 119 -19.44 -2.29 13.36
N PRO A 120 -20.76 -2.53 13.43
CA PRO A 120 -21.61 -2.71 12.24
C PRO A 120 -21.48 -1.57 11.23
N GLN A 121 -21.29 -0.34 11.71
CA GLN A 121 -21.09 0.87 10.91
C GLN A 121 -19.87 0.79 9.99
N LEU A 122 -18.85 -0.02 10.33
CA LEU A 122 -17.72 -0.27 9.43
C LEU A 122 -18.18 -0.97 8.16
N TRP A 123 -19.05 -1.96 8.29
CA TRP A 123 -19.55 -2.76 7.16
C TRP A 123 -20.53 -1.95 6.32
N GLU A 124 -21.43 -1.20 6.96
CA GLU A 124 -22.33 -0.27 6.28
C GLU A 124 -21.55 0.77 5.47
N PHE A 125 -20.50 1.33 6.07
CA PHE A 125 -19.61 2.26 5.38
C PHE A 125 -18.93 1.60 4.17
N MET A 126 -18.40 0.40 4.32
CA MET A 126 -17.75 -0.31 3.21
C MET A 126 -18.71 -0.63 2.05
N GLU A 127 -19.95 -1.02 2.35
CA GLU A 127 -20.99 -1.28 1.36
C GLU A 127 -21.36 0.01 0.59
N GLN A 128 -21.50 1.13 1.30
CA GLN A 128 -21.83 2.42 0.71
C GLN A 128 -20.65 3.04 -0.06
N ALA A 129 -19.42 2.80 0.40
CA ALA A 129 -18.19 3.25 -0.23
C ALA A 129 -17.85 2.47 -1.51
N GLY A 130 -18.65 1.46 -1.87
CA GLY A 130 -18.52 0.68 -3.09
C GLY A 130 -18.15 1.54 -4.29
N VAL A 131 -17.08 1.15 -4.99
CA VAL A 131 -16.51 1.87 -6.12
C VAL A 131 -17.57 2.02 -7.21
N ARG A 132 -18.21 3.20 -7.32
CA ARG A 132 -18.76 3.63 -8.61
C ARG A 132 -17.56 3.65 -9.54
N SER A 133 -17.50 2.67 -10.43
CA SER A 133 -16.54 2.60 -11.53
C SER A 133 -16.77 3.79 -12.46
N LYS A 134 -16.38 5.00 -12.03
CA LYS A 134 -16.28 6.16 -12.89
C LYS A 134 -15.02 5.94 -13.70
N LYS A 135 -15.22 5.53 -14.96
CA LYS A 135 -14.24 5.50 -16.04
C LYS A 135 -13.25 6.65 -15.87
N VAL A 136 -12.06 6.37 -15.36
CA VAL A 136 -11.02 7.37 -15.16
C VAL A 136 -10.55 7.80 -16.55
N ARG A 137 -10.84 9.05 -16.95
CA ARG A 137 -10.16 9.69 -18.08
C ARG A 137 -8.70 9.83 -17.69
N THR A 138 -7.84 9.15 -18.44
CA THR A 138 -6.38 9.20 -18.29
C THR A 138 -5.87 10.63 -18.50
N GLY A 139 -5.28 11.19 -17.45
CA GLY A 139 -4.51 12.45 -17.48
C GLY A 139 -3.16 12.20 -16.80
N SER A 140 -2.06 12.56 -17.48
CA SER A 140 -0.69 12.13 -17.16
C SER A 140 0.17 13.25 -16.54
N SER A 141 0.91 12.94 -15.46
CA SER A 141 2.16 13.60 -14.98
C SER A 141 2.69 12.79 -13.78
N GLY A 142 3.96 12.60 -13.43
CA GLY A 142 5.31 12.83 -13.96
C GLY A 142 6.28 11.92 -13.14
N ARG A 143 7.47 11.54 -13.66
CA ARG A 143 8.40 10.58 -13.02
C ARG A 143 9.66 11.25 -12.47
N ASN A 144 10.13 10.80 -11.30
CA ASN A 144 11.43 11.09 -10.67
C ASN A 144 12.25 9.77 -10.62
N PRO A 145 13.57 9.73 -10.89
CA PRO A 145 14.29 8.47 -11.06
C PRO A 145 14.89 7.96 -9.74
N ARG A 146 14.25 6.95 -9.14
CA ARG A 146 14.92 5.92 -8.32
C ARG A 146 14.48 4.57 -8.85
N VAL A 147 15.43 3.62 -8.95
CA VAL A 147 15.34 2.37 -9.72
C VAL A 147 13.95 1.73 -9.68
N VAL A 148 13.22 1.88 -10.79
CA VAL A 148 11.89 1.34 -11.02
C VAL A 148 12.04 0.01 -11.74
N ARG A 149 11.54 -1.09 -11.18
CA ARG A 149 11.39 -2.35 -11.92
C ARG A 149 9.91 -2.71 -12.02
N CYS A 150 9.28 -2.21 -13.07
CA CYS A 150 7.99 -2.72 -13.52
C CYS A 150 8.25 -4.04 -14.27
N ILE A 151 7.64 -5.13 -13.82
CA ILE A 151 7.64 -6.40 -14.57
C ILE A 151 6.69 -6.19 -15.76
N ARG A 152 7.24 -5.88 -16.95
CA ARG A 152 6.47 -5.60 -18.17
C ARG A 152 6.33 -6.84 -19.06
N GLY A 153 5.09 -7.11 -19.46
CA GLY A 153 4.76 -7.60 -20.80
C GLY A 153 4.50 -6.42 -21.75
N SER A 154 5.21 -6.42 -22.88
CA SER A 154 5.03 -5.74 -24.18
C SER A 154 4.95 -4.18 -24.34
N ARG A 155 6.03 -3.69 -24.99
CA ARG A 155 6.24 -2.63 -26.04
C ARG A 155 5.83 -1.16 -25.85
N SER A 156 6.68 -0.30 -26.42
CA SER A 156 6.83 1.17 -26.30
C SER A 156 6.03 2.01 -27.30
N ALA A 157 5.79 3.29 -26.97
CA ALA A 157 5.94 4.43 -27.89
C ALA A 157 6.02 5.81 -27.16
N ALA A 158 7.17 6.48 -27.32
CA ALA A 158 7.43 7.87 -27.75
C ALA A 158 6.50 9.09 -27.43
N TRP A 159 7.10 10.08 -26.71
CA TRP A 159 7.26 11.55 -26.95
C TRP A 159 6.09 12.57 -27.01
N GLY A 160 6.36 13.79 -26.49
CA GLY A 160 5.69 15.07 -26.85
C GLY A 160 5.61 16.15 -25.74
N HIS A 161 6.23 17.32 -25.95
CA HIS A 161 6.38 18.48 -25.04
C HIS A 161 5.11 19.36 -24.84
N PHE A 162 4.96 20.02 -23.67
CA PHE A 162 4.71 21.49 -23.54
C PHE A 162 4.75 21.97 -22.06
N ARG A 163 5.23 23.21 -21.84
CA ARG A 163 5.35 23.95 -20.55
C ARG A 163 4.14 24.86 -20.31
N LYS A 164 3.68 25.02 -19.05
CA LYS A 164 3.72 26.27 -18.22
C LYS A 164 2.94 26.11 -16.88
N PRO A 165 3.22 26.95 -15.85
CA PRO A 165 2.93 26.69 -14.44
C PRO A 165 1.67 27.40 -13.92
N VAL A 166 1.11 26.93 -12.79
CA VAL A 166 0.11 27.67 -12.01
C VAL A 166 0.48 27.63 -10.51
N SER A 167 0.14 28.75 -9.87
CA SER A 167 0.63 29.39 -8.65
C SER A 167 0.44 28.68 -7.31
N ARG A 168 1.34 29.02 -6.38
CA ARG A 168 1.27 28.76 -4.93
C ARG A 168 0.39 29.81 -4.24
N GLU A 169 -0.55 29.36 -3.42
CA GLU A 169 -1.03 30.06 -2.22
C GLU A 169 -0.97 29.03 -1.08
N ALA A 170 0.08 29.04 -0.27
CA ALA A 170 0.19 29.72 1.03
C ALA A 170 -0.77 29.14 2.09
N PHE A 171 -0.28 28.17 2.88
CA PHE A 171 -0.86 27.77 4.16
C PHE A 171 0.13 28.17 5.26
N SER A 172 -0.30 29.03 6.18
CA SER A 172 0.50 29.58 7.29
C SER A 172 0.37 28.69 8.53
N PRO A 173 1.45 28.36 9.26
CA PRO A 173 1.45 27.33 10.30
C PRO A 173 1.36 27.87 11.74
N ASP A 174 0.39 28.74 12.06
CA ASP A 174 0.27 29.34 13.40
C ASP A 174 -1.17 29.32 13.97
N ASP A 175 -1.75 28.13 14.20
CA ASP A 175 -2.88 28.00 15.15
C ASP A 175 -2.91 26.61 15.84
N PRO A 176 -2.40 26.50 17.08
CA PRO A 176 -2.35 25.24 17.83
C PRO A 176 -3.64 24.88 18.59
N ASN A 177 -4.75 25.61 18.43
CA ASN A 177 -5.99 25.38 19.23
C ASN A 177 -7.20 24.83 18.46
N SER A 178 -7.07 24.42 17.20
CA SER A 178 -8.21 23.91 16.41
C SER A 178 -8.51 22.41 16.59
N PHE A 179 -7.83 21.71 17.51
CA PHE A 179 -7.92 20.24 17.64
C PHE A 179 -8.63 19.71 18.91
N LEU A 180 -9.21 20.58 19.75
CA LEU A 180 -9.79 20.18 21.04
C LEU A 180 -11.31 20.42 21.21
N ASP A 181 -12.05 20.74 20.14
CA ASP A 181 -13.48 21.11 20.25
C ASP A 181 -14.46 20.16 19.55
N ARG A 182 -14.07 18.90 19.27
CA ARG A 182 -14.99 17.91 18.66
C ARG A 182 -14.99 16.51 19.28
N THR A 183 -14.51 16.39 20.52
CA THR A 183 -14.55 15.14 21.31
C THR A 183 -15.32 15.28 22.62
N GLN A 184 -16.21 16.27 22.74
CA GLN A 184 -17.02 16.48 23.94
C GLN A 184 -18.51 16.79 23.68
N GLN A 185 -19.03 16.43 22.50
CA GLN A 185 -20.46 16.61 22.15
C GLN A 185 -21.17 15.31 21.72
N ALA A 186 -20.67 14.15 22.16
CA ALA A 186 -21.27 12.84 21.87
C ALA A 186 -21.51 11.98 23.13
N LEU A 187 -21.63 12.60 24.31
CA LEU A 187 -21.93 11.91 25.58
C LEU A 187 -22.86 12.73 26.51
N THR A 188 -23.99 13.21 25.96
CA THR A 188 -25.21 13.56 26.72
C THR A 188 -26.43 13.32 25.85
#